data_AF-A0A6A3W175-F1
#
_entry.id   AF-A0A6A3W175-F1
#
_cell.length_a   1.000
_cell.length_b   1.000
_cell.length_c   1.000
_cell.angle_alpha   90.00
_cell.angle_beta   90.00
_cell.angle_gamma   90.00
#
_symmetry.space_group_name_H-M   'P 1'
#
loop_
_entity.id
_entity.type
_entity.pdbx_description
1 polymer ?
#
loop_
_entity_poly.entity_id
_entity_poly.type
_entity_poly.pdbx_seq_one_letter_code
_entity_poly.pdbx_strand_id
1 'polypeptide(L)'
;MLNRYFELLPFIDAEDEELDELLPPAASKWRLRDLFGELKDIESVSKALQGSYANLHDVRVWFGGLIAAKLSYGRYLGHRNTDGDRP
;
A
#
# COMPACT_ATOMS: atom_id res chain seq x y z
N MET A 1 9.60 5.77 -9.39
CA MET A 1 10.48 4.59 -9.60
C MET A 1 9.67 3.31 -9.77
N LEU A 2 8.91 2.84 -8.76
CA LEU A 2 8.21 1.54 -8.83
C LEU A 2 7.11 1.44 -9.90
N ASN A 3 6.32 2.51 -10.09
CA ASN A 3 5.30 2.54 -11.15
C ASN A 3 5.92 2.30 -12.54
N ARG A 4 7.04 2.98 -12.81
CA ARG A 4 7.79 2.86 -14.06
C ARG A 4 8.35 1.44 -14.26
N TYR A 5 8.77 0.77 -13.20
CA TYR A 5 9.22 -0.63 -13.28
C TYR A 5 8.10 -1.54 -13.80
N PHE A 6 6.88 -1.42 -13.26
CA PHE A 6 5.75 -2.22 -13.71
C PHE A 6 5.24 -1.84 -15.10
N GLU A 7 5.33 -0.57 -15.48
CA GLU A 7 5.02 -0.10 -16.84
C GLU A 7 6.02 -0.64 -17.87
N LEU A 8 7.29 -0.78 -17.51
CA LEU A 8 8.34 -1.28 -18.40
C LEU A 8 8.39 -2.81 -18.46
N LEU A 9 7.88 -3.51 -17.44
CA LEU A 9 7.92 -4.97 -17.34
C LEU A 9 7.42 -5.71 -18.60
N PRO A 10 6.34 -5.29 -19.29
CA PRO A 10 5.85 -5.97 -20.50
C PRO A 10 6.77 -5.80 -21.71
N PHE A 11 7.73 -4.87 -21.66
CA PHE A 11 8.67 -4.58 -22.74
C PHE A 11 10.05 -5.23 -22.50
N ILE A 12 10.23 -5.86 -21.35
CA ILE A 12 11.44 -6.61 -21.02
C ILE A 12 11.23 -8.05 -21.48
N ASP A 13 12.14 -8.55 -22.31
CA ASP A 13 12.13 -9.94 -22.74
C ASP A 13 12.38 -10.87 -21.53
N ALA A 14 11.55 -11.89 -21.39
CA ALA A 14 11.61 -12.83 -20.28
C ALA A 14 12.78 -13.83 -20.42
N GLU A 15 13.31 -13.97 -21.63
CA GLU A 15 14.43 -14.86 -21.97
C GLU A 15 15.77 -14.10 -22.10
N ASP A 16 15.78 -12.80 -21.81
CA ASP A 16 17.00 -11.99 -21.79
C ASP A 16 17.89 -12.35 -20.59
N GLU A 17 18.87 -13.21 -20.86
CA GLU A 17 19.83 -13.73 -19.88
C GLU A 17 20.71 -12.62 -19.28
N GLU A 18 20.91 -11.49 -19.98
CA GLU A 18 21.66 -10.33 -19.49
C GLU A 18 20.85 -9.53 -18.45
N LEU A 19 19.51 -9.58 -18.56
CA LEU A 19 18.59 -8.94 -17.61
C LEU A 19 18.16 -9.87 -16.46
N ASP A 20 18.38 -11.18 -16.55
CA ASP A 20 17.96 -12.13 -15.53
C ASP A 20 18.67 -11.88 -14.18
N GLU A 21 19.96 -11.47 -14.21
CA GLU A 21 20.69 -11.05 -13.01
C GLU A 21 20.18 -9.72 -12.40
N LEU A 22 19.53 -8.87 -13.19
CA LEU A 22 19.03 -7.56 -12.77
C LEU A 22 17.59 -7.61 -12.26
N LEU A 23 16.82 -8.63 -12.64
CA LEU A 23 15.42 -8.75 -12.26
C LEU A 23 15.27 -9.38 -10.87
N PRO A 24 14.33 -8.90 -10.04
CA PRO A 24 14.04 -9.53 -8.76
C PRO A 24 13.58 -10.99 -8.98
N PRO A 25 13.86 -11.92 -8.05
CA PRO A 25 13.28 -13.26 -8.09
C PRO A 25 11.75 -13.22 -8.19
N ALA A 26 11.13 -14.23 -8.80
CA ALA A 26 9.68 -14.27 -9.01
C ALA A 26 8.87 -13.98 -7.72
N ALA A 27 9.23 -14.61 -6.59
CA ALA A 27 8.61 -14.36 -5.30
C ALA A 27 8.70 -12.89 -4.83
N SER A 28 9.83 -12.23 -5.12
CA SER A 28 10.04 -10.80 -4.86
C SER A 28 9.16 -9.94 -5.79
N LYS A 29 9.00 -10.31 -7.06
CA LYS A 29 8.10 -9.61 -8.00
C LYS A 29 6.65 -9.63 -7.50
N TRP A 30 6.16 -10.77 -6.97
CA TRP A 30 4.81 -10.86 -6.38
C TRP A 30 4.63 -9.95 -5.16
N ARG A 31 5.57 -10.01 -4.21
CA ARG A 31 5.57 -9.13 -3.03
C ARG A 31 5.65 -7.65 -3.41
N LEU A 32 6.41 -7.32 -4.46
CA LEU A 32 6.55 -5.95 -4.94
C LEU A 32 5.25 -5.43 -5.56
N ARG A 33 4.49 -6.28 -6.26
CA ARG A 33 3.16 -5.92 -6.80
C ARG A 33 2.17 -5.63 -5.69
N ASP A 34 2.13 -6.49 -4.68
CA ASP A 34 1.26 -6.33 -3.51
C ASP A 34 1.57 -5.01 -2.80
N LEU A 35 2.85 -4.77 -2.48
CA LEU A 35 3.32 -3.52 -1.87
C LEU A 35 3.02 -2.30 -2.75
N PHE A 36 3.08 -2.43 -4.07
CA PHE A 36 2.75 -1.34 -4.98
C PHE A 36 1.26 -0.97 -4.94
N GLY A 37 0.37 -1.96 -4.83
CA GLY A 37 -1.06 -1.73 -4.61
C GLY A 37 -1.31 -0.97 -3.31
N GLU A 38 -0.70 -1.41 -2.21
CA GLU A 38 -0.82 -0.72 -0.93
C GLU A 38 -0.34 0.73 -0.99
N LEU A 39 0.80 0.98 -1.65
CA LEU A 39 1.31 2.35 -1.83
C LEU A 39 0.34 3.22 -2.64
N LYS A 40 -0.38 2.65 -3.59
CA LYS A 40 -1.40 3.38 -4.37
C LYS A 40 -2.62 3.75 -3.54
N ASP A 41 -3.06 2.85 -2.66
CA ASP A 41 -4.16 3.15 -1.73
C ASP A 41 -3.77 4.26 -0.75
N ILE A 42 -2.56 4.21 -0.19
CA ILE A 42 -2.01 5.26 0.68
C ILE A 42 -1.90 6.59 -0.09
N GLU A 43 -1.35 6.56 -1.31
CA GLU A 43 -1.22 7.75 -2.17
C GLU A 43 -2.59 8.38 -2.45
N SER A 44 -3.59 7.56 -2.76
CA SER A 44 -4.97 7.98 -3.01
C SER A 44 -5.59 8.69 -1.80
N VAL A 45 -5.52 8.05 -0.62
CA VAL A 45 -6.01 8.64 0.63
C VAL A 45 -5.25 9.92 0.97
N SER A 46 -3.93 9.95 0.80
CA SER A 46 -3.10 11.14 1.04
C SER A 46 -3.50 12.30 0.15
N LYS A 47 -3.75 12.07 -1.14
CA LYS A 47 -4.24 13.10 -2.07
C LYS A 47 -5.63 13.60 -1.70
N ALA A 48 -6.52 12.70 -1.30
CA ALA A 48 -7.87 13.06 -0.86
C ALA A 48 -7.83 13.98 0.38
N LEU A 49 -6.90 13.73 1.32
CA LEU A 49 -6.69 14.55 2.51
C LEU A 49 -6.06 15.92 2.21
N GLN A 50 -5.24 16.03 1.17
CA GLN A 50 -4.70 17.31 0.72
C GLN A 50 -5.76 18.18 0.02
N GLY A 51 -6.89 17.60 -0.37
CA GLY A 51 -8.02 18.33 -0.94
C GLY A 51 -8.73 19.21 0.10
N SER A 52 -9.19 20.39 -0.33
CA SER A 52 -9.85 21.37 0.53
C SER A 52 -11.27 20.99 1.00
N TYR A 53 -11.77 19.80 0.64
CA TYR A 53 -13.17 19.41 0.82
C TYR A 53 -13.37 18.19 1.74
N ALA A 54 -12.30 17.64 2.30
CA ALA A 54 -12.42 16.49 3.19
C ALA A 54 -13.03 16.92 4.53
N ASN A 55 -14.23 16.42 4.85
CA ASN A 55 -14.79 16.59 6.19
C ASN A 55 -14.28 15.47 7.13
N LEU A 56 -14.46 15.64 8.45
CA LEU A 56 -13.94 14.68 9.44
C LEU A 56 -14.51 13.26 9.27
N HIS A 57 -15.74 13.14 8.76
CA HIS A 57 -16.35 11.84 8.47
C HIS A 57 -15.64 11.15 7.31
N ASP A 58 -15.32 11.88 6.23
CA ASP A 58 -14.57 11.36 5.08
C ASP A 58 -13.20 10.84 5.51
N VAL A 59 -12.49 11.63 6.33
CA VAL A 59 -11.19 11.25 6.91
C VAL A 59 -11.30 9.94 7.69
N ARG A 60 -12.32 9.80 8.56
CA ARG A 60 -12.53 8.58 9.33
C ARG A 60 -12.79 7.37 8.44
N VAL A 61 -13.59 7.54 7.38
CA VAL A 61 -13.90 6.46 6.43
C VAL A 61 -12.65 6.02 5.67
N TRP A 62 -11.88 6.96 5.12
CA TRP A 62 -10.68 6.66 4.35
C TRP A 62 -9.59 5.98 5.18
N PHE A 63 -9.31 6.50 6.39
CA PHE A 63 -8.36 5.84 7.30
C PHE A 63 -8.87 4.47 7.73
N GLY A 64 -10.16 4.32 8.06
CA GLY A 64 -10.75 3.03 8.41
C GLY A 64 -10.61 1.98 7.30
N GLY A 65 -10.86 2.39 6.04
CA GLY A 65 -10.68 1.54 4.87
C GLY A 65 -9.22 1.12 4.68
N LEU A 66 -8.28 2.05 4.81
CA LEU A 66 -6.84 1.76 4.70
C LEU A 66 -6.35 0.81 5.79
N ILE A 67 -6.84 0.96 7.02
CA ILE A 67 -6.52 0.08 8.16
C ILE A 67 -7.13 -1.31 7.98
N ALA A 68 -8.35 -1.40 7.45
CA ALA A 68 -9.00 -2.68 7.16
C ALA A 68 -8.30 -3.44 6.02
N ALA A 69 -7.82 -2.72 5.00
CA ALA A 69 -7.09 -3.28 3.88
C ALA A 69 -5.74 -3.88 4.29
N LYS A 70 -5.14 -3.41 5.40
CA LYS A 70 -3.86 -3.93 5.90
C LYS A 70 -3.90 -4.22 7.39
N LEU A 71 -4.02 -5.51 7.72
CA LEU A 71 -3.94 -6.04 9.08
C LEU A 71 -2.68 -5.56 9.85
N SER A 72 -1.57 -5.30 9.14
CA SER A 72 -0.33 -4.82 9.77
C SER A 72 -0.35 -3.35 10.19
N TYR A 73 -1.26 -2.50 9.66
CA TYR A 73 -1.41 -1.13 10.15
C TYR A 73 -2.00 -1.07 11.57
N GLY A 74 -2.83 -2.06 11.93
CA GLY A 74 -3.35 -2.19 13.30
C GLY A 74 -2.25 -2.24 14.36
N ARG A 75 -1.04 -2.72 14.01
CA ARG A 75 0.13 -2.75 14.89
C ARG A 75 0.65 -1.36 15.27
N TYR A 76 0.49 -0.37 14.40
CA TYR A 76 0.97 1.00 14.61
C TYR A 76 -0.06 1.90 15.31
N LEU A 77 -1.32 1.46 15.39
CA LEU A 77 -2.40 2.23 16.02
C LEU A 77 -2.46 2.04 17.54
N GLY A 78 -1.55 1.22 18.11
CA GLY A 78 -1.58 0.86 19.51
C GLY A 78 -2.80 -0.01 19.85
N HIS A 79 -2.67 -0.84 20.88
CA HIS A 79 -3.82 -1.52 21.45
C HIS A 79 -4.91 -0.47 21.69
N ARG A 80 -6.10 -0.62 21.08
CA ARG A 80 -7.28 0.12 21.54
C ARG A 80 -7.39 -0.21 23.01
N ASN A 81 -7.09 0.75 23.89
CA ASN A 81 -7.30 0.59 25.32
C ASN A 81 -8.79 0.25 25.51
N THR A 82 -9.08 -1.04 25.64
CA THR A 82 -10.33 -1.56 26.19
C THR A 82 -10.23 -1.50 27.71
N ASP A 83 -9.80 -0.36 28.25
CA ASP A 83 -9.93 -0.05 29.67
C ASP A 83 -11.09 0.93 29.80
N GLY A 84 -12.27 0.39 29.50
CA GLY A 84 -13.54 1.08 29.62
C GLY A 84 -14.62 0.18 30.22
N ASP A 85 -14.23 -0.91 30.87
CA ASP A 85 -15.15 -1.74 31.65
C ASP A 85 -14.71 -1.71 33.12
N ARG A 86 -15.40 -0.84 33.87
CA ARG A 86 -15.35 -0.73 35.33
C ARG A 86 -16.62 -1.38 35.86
N PRO A 87 -16.54 -2.22 36.90
CA PRO A 87 -17.46 -2.15 38.03
C PRO A 87 -16.95 -1.20 39.11
#